data_AF-A0A975I721-F1
#
_entry.id   AF-A0A975I721-F1
#
_cell.length_a   1.000
_cell.length_b   1.000
_cell.length_c   1.000
_cell.angle_alpha   90.00
_cell.angle_beta   90.00
_cell.angle_gamma   90.00
#
_symmetry.space_group_name_H-M   'P 1'
#
loop_
_entity.id
_entity.type
_entity.pdbx_description
1 polymer ?
#
loop_
_entity_poly.entity_id
_entity_poly.type
_entity_poly.pdbx_seq_one_letter_code
_entity_poly.pdbx_strand_id
1 'polypeptide(L)'
;MKDAVNFGKFQDPFVTAKGDTRAHVPLSDPQTLWFNTGTLCNIECENCYILSSPTNDALVYLTADEITDYLDQLEDRNWGVREIAFTGGEPYMNPEMNEMTRRCLERGYDVLVLTNAMMPMQRKKVKEGLLELNAAHPGKLTMRISVDHWSEELHDKERGKGSFGKTITGMEWLSENGFAMAVAGRTVWGETDADSRQGYADLYAKHGFDIDANNPGMTVLFPEMDETVEVPEITTDCWGILNKQPTDVMCSNSRMVVKHKGADAPSVIACTLLPYEKEFDMGRTLEEAEKSVQLNHPHCAKFCVLGGASCSA
;
A
#
# COMPACT_ATOMS: atom_id res chain seq x y z
N MET A 1 -8.37 23.04 8.58
CA MET A 1 -6.97 23.47 8.70
C MET A 1 -6.08 22.91 7.59
N LYS A 2 -6.46 21.80 6.89
CA LYS A 2 -5.76 21.27 5.71
C LYS A 2 -5.56 22.32 4.59
N ASP A 3 -6.52 23.23 4.41
CA ASP A 3 -6.49 24.23 3.32
C ASP A 3 -5.53 25.42 3.53
N ALA A 4 -4.95 25.58 4.73
CA ALA A 4 -4.13 26.76 5.04
C ALA A 4 -2.67 26.63 4.60
N VAL A 5 -2.13 25.41 4.56
CA VAL A 5 -0.68 25.17 4.41
C VAL A 5 -0.24 25.18 2.93
N ASN A 6 -1.07 24.66 2.03
CA ASN A 6 -0.81 24.63 0.59
C ASN A 6 -1.75 25.57 -0.18
N PHE A 7 -2.10 26.72 0.41
CA PHE A 7 -3.11 27.64 -0.13
C PHE A 7 -2.84 28.00 -1.61
N GLY A 8 -3.83 27.73 -2.47
CA GLY A 8 -3.76 27.99 -3.92
C GLY A 8 -2.98 26.96 -4.74
N LYS A 9 -2.28 25.99 -4.12
CA LYS A 9 -1.58 24.90 -4.82
C LYS A 9 -2.50 23.70 -5.03
N PHE A 10 -2.12 22.86 -5.99
CA PHE A 10 -2.78 21.59 -6.33
C PHE A 10 -4.26 21.72 -6.73
N GLN A 11 -4.70 22.92 -7.13
CA GLN A 11 -6.07 23.19 -7.55
C GLN A 11 -6.32 22.85 -9.02
N ASP A 12 -5.28 23.01 -9.86
CA ASP A 12 -5.34 22.75 -11.29
C ASP A 12 -4.43 21.56 -11.65
N PRO A 13 -4.97 20.51 -12.30
CA PRO A 13 -4.21 19.31 -12.63
C PRO A 13 -3.17 19.52 -13.74
N PHE A 14 -3.17 20.63 -14.46
CA PHE A 14 -2.23 20.90 -15.55
C PHE A 14 -1.27 22.05 -15.25
N VAL A 15 -1.66 22.97 -14.35
CA VAL A 15 -0.88 24.18 -14.06
C VAL A 15 -0.63 24.34 -12.55
N THR A 16 0.56 24.80 -12.17
CA THR A 16 0.90 25.11 -10.78
C THR A 16 0.30 26.45 -10.34
N ALA A 17 0.30 26.74 -9.03
CA ALA A 17 -0.09 28.05 -8.50
C ALA A 17 0.74 29.21 -9.08
N LYS A 18 1.92 28.92 -9.64
CA LYS A 18 2.83 29.90 -10.26
C LYS A 18 2.64 30.04 -11.78
N GLY A 19 1.76 29.24 -12.39
CA GLY A 19 1.53 29.25 -13.84
C GLY A 19 2.43 28.31 -14.64
N ASP A 20 3.23 27.46 -13.98
CA ASP A 20 4.12 26.51 -14.66
C ASP A 20 3.37 25.24 -15.07
N THR A 21 3.87 24.53 -16.08
CA THR A 21 3.30 23.24 -16.50
C THR A 21 3.56 22.17 -15.44
N ARG A 22 2.50 21.57 -14.90
CA ARG A 22 2.58 20.50 -13.91
C ARG A 22 3.18 19.23 -14.54
N ALA A 23 3.96 18.50 -13.76
CA ALA A 23 4.47 17.20 -14.16
C ALA A 23 3.35 16.16 -14.25
N HIS A 24 3.45 15.29 -15.25
CA HIS A 24 2.61 14.11 -15.40
C HIS A 24 3.47 12.85 -15.57
N VAL A 25 2.87 11.70 -15.26
CA VAL A 25 3.52 10.39 -15.30
C VAL A 25 2.68 9.45 -16.17
N PRO A 26 3.19 9.00 -17.34
CA PRO A 26 2.52 7.98 -18.13
C PRO A 26 2.62 6.61 -17.45
N LEU A 27 1.63 5.74 -17.68
CA LEU A 27 1.80 4.31 -17.43
C LEU A 27 2.80 3.76 -18.46
N SER A 28 3.86 3.11 -18.00
CA SER A 28 4.97 2.71 -18.88
C SER A 28 5.28 1.21 -18.81
N ASP A 29 5.43 0.69 -17.59
CA ASP A 29 5.71 -0.72 -17.34
C ASP A 29 4.84 -1.17 -16.15
N PRO A 30 3.56 -1.54 -16.35
CA PRO A 30 2.71 -1.99 -15.27
C PRO A 30 3.26 -3.27 -14.64
N GLN A 31 3.74 -3.18 -13.41
CA GLN A 31 4.39 -4.26 -12.65
C GLN A 31 3.49 -4.80 -11.52
N THR A 32 2.68 -3.94 -10.91
CA THR A 32 1.82 -4.31 -9.77
C THR A 32 0.39 -3.81 -9.98
N LEU A 33 -0.59 -4.70 -9.81
CA LEU A 33 -1.99 -4.31 -9.62
C LEU A 33 -2.38 -4.46 -8.15
N TRP A 34 -2.82 -3.37 -7.55
CA TRP A 34 -3.26 -3.32 -6.17
C TRP A 34 -4.77 -3.53 -6.07
N PHE A 35 -5.22 -4.16 -5.00
CA PHE A 35 -6.62 -4.23 -4.61
C PHE A 35 -6.78 -3.71 -3.18
N ASN A 36 -7.58 -2.67 -3.02
CA ASN A 36 -8.03 -2.21 -1.70
C ASN A 36 -9.26 -3.02 -1.30
N THR A 37 -9.13 -3.82 -0.27
CA THR A 37 -10.17 -4.78 0.14
C THR A 37 -11.26 -4.18 1.03
N GLY A 38 -11.33 -2.84 1.15
CA GLY A 38 -12.30 -2.07 1.93
C GLY A 38 -11.62 -1.18 2.98
N THR A 39 -12.35 -0.34 3.71
CA THR A 39 -11.77 0.54 4.76
C THR A 39 -12.02 0.06 6.18
N LEU A 40 -12.77 -1.02 6.36
CA LEU A 40 -13.01 -1.60 7.68
C LEU A 40 -11.74 -2.26 8.21
N CYS A 41 -11.34 -1.86 9.41
CA CYS A 41 -10.18 -2.38 10.12
C CYS A 41 -10.55 -2.75 11.55
N ASN A 42 -9.84 -3.72 12.14
CA ASN A 42 -10.02 -4.10 13.54
C ASN A 42 -9.37 -3.11 14.53
N ILE A 43 -8.65 -2.11 14.04
CA ILE A 43 -8.01 -1.03 14.81
C ILE A 43 -8.21 0.31 14.10
N GLU A 44 -7.96 1.40 14.80
CA GLU A 44 -7.99 2.77 14.27
C GLU A 44 -6.65 3.42 14.62
N CYS A 45 -5.72 3.45 13.67
CA CYS A 45 -4.38 4.01 13.87
C CYS A 45 -4.42 5.54 13.85
N GLU A 46 -3.54 6.20 14.61
CA GLU A 46 -3.47 7.67 14.71
C GLU A 46 -3.26 8.34 13.34
N ASN A 47 -2.40 7.76 12.49
CA ASN A 47 -2.00 8.30 11.19
C ASN A 47 -2.25 7.30 10.05
N CYS A 48 -3.45 6.70 10.01
CA CYS A 48 -3.87 5.83 8.91
C CYS A 48 -4.09 6.62 7.61
N TYR A 49 -3.33 6.30 6.55
CA TYR A 49 -3.35 7.07 5.29
C TYR A 49 -4.68 7.07 4.54
N ILE A 50 -5.50 6.03 4.72
CA ILE A 50 -6.83 5.93 4.09
C ILE A 50 -7.95 5.98 5.13
N LEU A 51 -7.64 6.41 6.36
CA LEU A 51 -8.59 6.58 7.47
C LEU A 51 -9.35 5.31 7.83
N SER A 52 -8.73 4.13 7.68
CA SER A 52 -9.36 2.86 8.02
C SER A 52 -9.61 2.75 9.52
N SER A 53 -10.79 2.25 9.88
CA SER A 53 -11.22 2.10 11.28
C SER A 53 -12.31 1.02 11.38
N PRO A 54 -12.75 0.63 12.59
CA PRO A 54 -13.87 -0.30 12.76
C PRO A 54 -15.20 0.21 12.22
N THR A 55 -15.31 1.51 11.91
CA THR A 55 -16.56 2.17 11.52
C THR A 55 -16.49 2.85 10.15
N ASN A 56 -15.30 3.04 9.57
CA ASN A 56 -15.16 3.63 8.24
C ASN A 56 -15.48 2.59 7.16
N ASP A 57 -16.62 2.75 6.50
CA ASP A 57 -17.07 1.92 5.39
C ASP A 57 -17.12 2.67 4.05
N ALA A 58 -16.32 3.72 3.89
CA ALA A 58 -16.25 4.51 2.65
C ALA A 58 -15.81 3.68 1.44
N LEU A 59 -14.88 2.73 1.62
CA LEU A 59 -14.60 1.67 0.65
C LEU A 59 -15.15 0.35 1.18
N VAL A 60 -15.91 -0.34 0.34
CA VAL A 60 -16.52 -1.63 0.68
C VAL A 60 -15.69 -2.78 0.15
N TYR A 61 -15.98 -3.97 0.65
CA TYR A 61 -15.28 -5.19 0.26
C TYR A 61 -15.42 -5.47 -1.23
N LEU A 62 -14.29 -5.76 -1.86
CA LEU A 62 -14.22 -6.41 -3.16
C LEU A 62 -14.61 -7.89 -3.00
N THR A 63 -15.28 -8.42 -4.00
CA THR A 63 -15.59 -9.84 -4.14
C THR A 63 -14.52 -10.53 -5.00
N ALA A 64 -14.37 -11.84 -4.86
CA ALA A 64 -13.43 -12.58 -5.70
C ALA A 64 -13.81 -12.58 -7.20
N ASP A 65 -15.10 -12.47 -7.51
CA ASP A 65 -15.57 -12.31 -8.89
C ASP A 65 -15.13 -10.96 -9.47
N GLU A 66 -15.23 -9.86 -8.71
CA GLU A 66 -14.69 -8.56 -9.14
C GLU A 66 -13.18 -8.61 -9.34
N ILE A 67 -12.42 -9.31 -8.49
CA ILE A 67 -10.98 -9.52 -8.73
C ILE A 67 -10.76 -10.25 -10.05
N THR A 68 -11.54 -11.29 -10.33
CA THR A 68 -11.43 -12.11 -11.55
C THR A 68 -11.62 -11.26 -12.80
N ASP A 69 -12.60 -10.36 -12.79
CA ASP A 69 -12.84 -9.45 -13.91
C ASP A 69 -11.63 -8.55 -14.21
N TYR A 70 -10.84 -8.16 -13.19
CA TYR A 70 -9.60 -7.39 -13.41
C TYR A 70 -8.41 -8.26 -13.81
N LEU A 71 -8.34 -9.51 -13.33
CA LEU A 71 -7.32 -10.46 -13.79
C LEU A 71 -7.53 -10.81 -15.28
N ASP A 72 -8.79 -10.95 -15.72
CA ASP A 72 -9.12 -11.13 -17.15
C ASP A 72 -8.66 -9.93 -17.97
N GLN A 73 -8.89 -8.71 -17.47
CA GLN A 73 -8.40 -7.50 -18.13
C GLN A 73 -6.86 -7.44 -18.21
N LEU A 74 -6.13 -7.93 -17.19
CA LEU A 74 -4.66 -7.98 -17.27
C LEU A 74 -4.19 -8.87 -18.42
N GLU A 75 -4.83 -10.03 -18.60
CA GLU A 75 -4.54 -10.98 -19.68
C GLU A 75 -4.90 -10.39 -21.05
N ASP A 76 -6.11 -9.85 -21.20
CA ASP A 76 -6.58 -9.24 -22.45
C ASP A 76 -5.70 -8.07 -22.90
N ARG A 77 -5.25 -7.26 -21.94
CA ARG A 77 -4.38 -6.10 -22.20
C ARG A 77 -2.90 -6.46 -22.29
N ASN A 78 -2.54 -7.71 -22.00
CA ASN A 78 -1.16 -8.19 -21.95
C ASN A 78 -0.25 -7.27 -21.10
N TRP A 79 -0.77 -6.83 -19.94
CA TRP A 79 0.03 -6.08 -18.99
C TRP A 79 1.08 -7.01 -18.37
N GLY A 80 2.34 -6.57 -18.33
CA GLY A 80 3.47 -7.32 -17.75
C GLY A 80 3.47 -7.43 -16.22
N VAL A 81 2.29 -7.37 -15.59
CA VAL A 81 2.12 -7.41 -14.14
C VAL A 81 2.65 -8.72 -13.60
N ARG A 82 3.49 -8.64 -12.57
CA ARG A 82 4.08 -9.80 -11.89
C ARG A 82 3.45 -10.01 -10.52
N GLU A 83 3.12 -8.92 -9.84
CA GLU A 83 2.64 -8.92 -8.48
C GLU A 83 1.19 -8.41 -8.40
N ILE A 84 0.36 -9.14 -7.68
CA ILE A 84 -0.94 -8.66 -7.19
C ILE A 84 -0.81 -8.35 -5.70
N ALA A 85 -1.10 -7.11 -5.33
CA ALA A 85 -0.94 -6.66 -3.95
C ALA A 85 -2.29 -6.31 -3.30
N PHE A 86 -2.54 -6.83 -2.12
CA PHE A 86 -3.74 -6.57 -1.34
C PHE A 86 -3.44 -5.63 -0.17
N THR A 87 -4.30 -4.63 -0.01
CA THR A 87 -4.28 -3.65 1.07
C THR A 87 -5.71 -3.29 1.46
N GLY A 88 -5.91 -2.17 2.15
CA GLY A 88 -7.22 -1.64 2.48
C GLY A 88 -7.77 -2.27 3.75
N GLY A 89 -8.16 -1.38 4.68
CA GLY A 89 -8.59 -1.80 6.00
C GLY A 89 -7.56 -2.74 6.59
N GLU A 90 -8.06 -3.78 7.25
CA GLU A 90 -7.30 -5.00 7.42
C GLU A 90 -7.81 -6.01 6.38
N PRO A 91 -7.00 -6.51 5.43
CA PRO A 91 -7.50 -7.37 4.36
C PRO A 91 -8.25 -8.62 4.83
N TYR A 92 -7.82 -9.19 5.95
CA TYR A 92 -8.51 -10.33 6.55
C TYR A 92 -9.80 -9.95 7.29
N MET A 93 -10.30 -8.72 7.20
CA MET A 93 -11.68 -8.38 7.52
C MET A 93 -12.64 -8.81 6.41
N ASN A 94 -12.17 -8.85 5.16
CA ASN A 94 -12.94 -9.34 4.02
C ASN A 94 -13.07 -10.87 4.09
N PRO A 95 -14.29 -11.44 4.12
CA PRO A 95 -14.49 -12.89 4.20
C PRO A 95 -14.00 -13.66 2.95
N GLU A 96 -13.84 -12.98 1.81
CA GLU A 96 -13.38 -13.58 0.55
C GLU A 96 -11.87 -13.45 0.34
N MET A 97 -11.13 -12.90 1.29
CA MET A 97 -9.69 -12.64 1.14
C MET A 97 -8.87 -13.86 0.69
N ASN A 98 -9.12 -15.03 1.28
CA ASN A 98 -8.42 -16.26 0.87
C ASN A 98 -8.79 -16.70 -0.56
N GLU A 99 -10.03 -16.50 -0.97
CA GLU A 99 -10.47 -16.82 -2.34
C GLU A 99 -9.87 -15.84 -3.35
N MET A 100 -9.82 -14.54 -3.03
CA MET A 100 -9.13 -13.54 -3.85
C MET A 100 -7.66 -13.90 -4.04
N THR A 101 -6.96 -14.23 -2.95
CA THR A 101 -5.56 -14.70 -3.01
C THR A 101 -5.41 -15.96 -3.86
N ARG A 102 -6.32 -16.95 -3.70
CA ARG A 102 -6.32 -18.18 -4.50
C ARG A 102 -6.36 -17.88 -5.99
N ARG A 103 -7.32 -17.06 -6.45
CA ARG A 103 -7.49 -16.75 -7.87
C ARG A 103 -6.26 -16.06 -8.47
N CYS A 104 -5.60 -15.20 -7.71
CA CYS A 104 -4.34 -14.58 -8.15
C CYS A 104 -3.19 -15.60 -8.26
N LEU A 105 -3.01 -16.45 -7.24
CA LEU A 105 -1.94 -17.46 -7.22
C LEU A 105 -2.13 -18.54 -8.30
N GLU A 106 -3.37 -18.97 -8.56
CA GLU A 106 -3.69 -19.95 -9.61
C GLU A 106 -3.38 -19.43 -11.02
N ARG A 107 -3.43 -18.12 -11.23
CA ARG A 107 -3.00 -17.46 -12.48
C ARG A 107 -1.49 -17.20 -12.56
N GLY A 108 -0.73 -17.57 -11.52
CA GLY A 108 0.73 -17.54 -11.51
C GLY A 108 1.37 -16.24 -11.02
N TYR A 109 0.56 -15.27 -10.58
CA TYR A 109 1.06 -14.02 -9.99
C TYR A 109 1.75 -14.28 -8.65
N ASP A 110 2.74 -13.44 -8.34
CA ASP A 110 3.20 -13.30 -6.96
C ASP A 110 2.15 -12.48 -6.19
N VAL A 111 1.84 -12.87 -4.96
CA VAL A 111 0.84 -12.17 -4.13
C VAL A 111 1.49 -11.56 -2.90
N LEU A 112 1.25 -10.28 -2.71
CA LEU A 112 1.65 -9.52 -1.54
C LEU A 112 0.40 -9.13 -0.73
N VAL A 113 0.36 -9.42 0.57
CA VAL A 113 -0.73 -9.00 1.45
C VAL A 113 -0.20 -8.10 2.56
N LEU A 114 -0.64 -6.84 2.58
CA LEU A 114 -0.33 -5.89 3.66
C LEU A 114 -1.33 -6.06 4.80
N THR A 115 -0.87 -6.52 5.96
CA THR A 115 -1.72 -6.83 7.12
C THR A 115 -1.12 -6.30 8.42
N ASN A 116 -1.95 -6.12 9.45
CA ASN A 116 -1.49 -5.95 10.83
C ASN A 116 -1.17 -7.29 11.52
N ALA A 117 -1.44 -8.43 10.88
CA ALA A 117 -1.24 -9.79 11.41
C ALA A 117 -2.03 -10.12 12.70
N MET A 118 -2.96 -9.26 13.12
CA MET A 118 -3.73 -9.40 14.35
C MET A 118 -4.98 -10.29 14.15
N MET A 119 -5.96 -10.14 15.04
CA MET A 119 -7.12 -11.02 15.19
C MET A 119 -7.86 -11.44 13.91
N PRO A 120 -8.12 -10.58 12.90
CA PRO A 120 -8.83 -11.00 11.70
C PRO A 120 -8.10 -12.12 10.93
N MET A 121 -6.77 -12.04 10.85
CA MET A 121 -5.91 -13.09 10.29
C MET A 121 -5.91 -14.36 11.14
N GLN A 122 -6.06 -14.22 12.46
CA GLN A 122 -6.02 -15.33 13.41
C GLN A 122 -7.28 -16.22 13.40
N ARG A 123 -8.33 -15.84 12.66
CA ARG A 123 -9.57 -16.64 12.56
C ARG A 123 -9.26 -18.01 11.93
N LYS A 124 -9.81 -19.08 12.51
CA LYS A 124 -9.56 -20.47 12.08
C LYS A 124 -9.66 -20.67 10.57
N LYS A 125 -10.76 -20.24 9.95
CA LYS A 125 -10.96 -20.36 8.50
C LYS A 125 -9.93 -19.60 7.67
N VAL A 126 -9.49 -18.44 8.16
CA VAL A 126 -8.47 -17.63 7.48
C VAL A 126 -7.14 -18.37 7.51
N LYS A 127 -6.70 -18.81 8.71
CA LYS A 127 -5.49 -19.59 8.88
C LYS A 127 -5.47 -20.89 8.07
N GLU A 128 -6.57 -21.64 8.08
CA GLU A 128 -6.69 -22.88 7.30
C GLU A 128 -6.49 -22.62 5.80
N GLY A 129 -7.13 -21.59 5.25
CA GLY A 129 -6.92 -21.23 3.84
C GLY A 129 -5.53 -20.67 3.56
N LEU A 130 -4.92 -19.92 4.47
CA LEU A 130 -3.53 -19.45 4.29
C LEU A 130 -2.55 -20.62 4.22
N LEU A 131 -2.71 -21.63 5.10
CA LEU A 131 -1.88 -22.83 5.08
C LEU A 131 -2.05 -23.62 3.77
N GLU A 132 -3.30 -23.76 3.29
CA GLU A 132 -3.60 -24.36 1.99
C GLU A 132 -2.89 -23.63 0.84
N LEU A 133 -3.01 -22.30 0.81
CA LEU A 133 -2.43 -21.45 -0.25
C LEU A 133 -0.90 -21.50 -0.23
N ASN A 134 -0.27 -21.39 0.94
CA ASN A 134 1.19 -21.45 1.05
C ASN A 134 1.74 -22.83 0.64
N ALA A 135 1.02 -23.91 0.97
CA ALA A 135 1.40 -25.26 0.58
C ALA A 135 1.22 -25.51 -0.93
N ALA A 136 0.16 -24.98 -1.53
CA ALA A 136 -0.12 -25.13 -2.96
C ALA A 136 0.78 -24.26 -3.85
N HIS A 137 1.20 -23.09 -3.35
CA HIS A 137 1.99 -22.10 -4.10
C HIS A 137 3.22 -21.65 -3.29
N PRO A 138 4.17 -22.55 -3.02
CA PRO A 138 5.32 -22.24 -2.17
C PRO A 138 6.15 -21.09 -2.75
N GLY A 139 6.45 -20.09 -1.93
CA GLY A 139 7.28 -18.92 -2.30
C GLY A 139 6.56 -17.85 -3.13
N LYS A 140 5.24 -18.00 -3.39
CA LYS A 140 4.44 -17.03 -4.15
C LYS A 140 3.62 -16.07 -3.29
N LEU A 141 3.48 -16.33 -1.99
CA LEU A 141 2.70 -15.51 -1.07
C LEU A 141 3.62 -14.85 -0.03
N THR A 142 3.67 -13.51 -0.06
CA THR A 142 4.41 -12.70 0.91
C THR A 142 3.46 -11.92 1.80
N MET A 143 3.67 -11.99 3.10
CA MET A 143 2.95 -11.20 4.10
C MET A 143 3.80 -9.98 4.45
N ARG A 144 3.32 -8.77 4.17
CA ARG A 144 3.96 -7.53 4.65
C ARG A 144 3.26 -7.04 5.90
N ILE A 145 3.91 -7.21 7.04
CA ILE A 145 3.35 -6.91 8.35
C ILE A 145 3.64 -5.46 8.70
N SER A 146 2.59 -4.75 9.10
CA SER A 146 2.72 -3.37 9.54
C SER A 146 3.24 -3.33 10.98
N VAL A 147 4.52 -2.99 11.13
CA VAL A 147 5.21 -2.82 12.42
C VAL A 147 5.79 -1.42 12.43
N ASP A 148 5.02 -0.40 12.85
CA ASP A 148 5.45 1.00 12.66
C ASP A 148 6.76 1.32 13.38
N HIS A 149 7.06 0.64 14.49
CA HIS A 149 8.32 0.77 15.21
C HIS A 149 8.76 -0.58 15.83
N TRP A 150 10.06 -0.79 16.01
CA TRP A 150 10.61 -2.01 16.63
C TRP A 150 10.40 -2.09 18.15
N SER A 151 10.12 -0.95 18.80
CA SER A 151 9.75 -0.87 20.20
C SER A 151 8.23 -0.90 20.39
N GLU A 152 7.79 -1.62 21.44
CA GLU A 152 6.37 -1.73 21.80
C GLU A 152 5.73 -0.37 22.08
N GLU A 153 6.40 0.50 22.82
CA GLU A 153 5.87 1.82 23.20
C GLU A 153 5.49 2.67 21.98
N LEU A 154 6.38 2.77 20.99
CA LEU A 154 6.17 3.63 19.83
C LEU A 154 5.25 2.99 18.79
N HIS A 155 5.27 1.65 18.66
CA HIS A 155 4.29 0.94 17.85
C HIS A 155 2.87 1.09 18.42
N ASP A 156 2.71 0.90 19.73
CA ASP A 156 1.42 1.03 20.42
C ASP A 156 0.92 2.47 20.43
N LYS A 157 1.81 3.47 20.39
CA LYS A 157 1.42 4.87 20.24
C LYS A 157 0.62 5.08 18.96
N GLU A 158 1.08 4.52 17.83
CA GLU A 158 0.44 4.67 16.53
C GLU A 158 -0.79 3.76 16.37
N ARG A 159 -0.71 2.50 16.82
CA ARG A 159 -1.74 1.46 16.54
C ARG A 159 -2.68 1.15 17.70
N GLY A 160 -2.46 1.78 18.85
CA GLY A 160 -3.20 1.55 20.07
C GLY A 160 -2.55 0.52 20.99
N LYS A 161 -2.85 0.64 22.29
CA LYS A 161 -2.25 -0.17 23.36
C LYS A 161 -2.45 -1.69 23.17
N GLY A 162 -1.36 -2.44 23.34
CA GLY A 162 -1.29 -3.88 23.21
C GLY A 162 -1.39 -4.37 21.76
N SER A 163 -1.15 -3.50 20.78
CA SER A 163 -1.16 -3.88 19.36
C SER A 163 0.14 -4.61 19.01
N PHE A 164 1.29 -4.14 19.51
CA PHE A 164 2.59 -4.74 19.24
C PHE A 164 2.62 -6.23 19.59
N GLY A 165 2.23 -6.60 20.81
CA GLY A 165 2.21 -8.01 21.23
C GLY A 165 1.28 -8.89 20.37
N LYS A 166 0.15 -8.36 19.89
CA LYS A 166 -0.77 -9.08 19.00
C LYS A 166 -0.18 -9.26 17.60
N THR A 167 0.48 -8.22 17.08
CA THR A 167 1.21 -8.26 15.80
C THR A 167 2.32 -9.30 15.86
N ILE A 168 3.15 -9.28 16.91
CA ILE A 168 4.23 -10.26 17.13
C ILE A 168 3.68 -11.68 17.21
N THR A 169 2.60 -11.93 17.95
CA THR A 169 1.95 -13.26 17.99
C THR A 169 1.53 -13.73 16.59
N GLY A 170 1.05 -12.82 15.75
CA GLY A 170 0.70 -13.11 14.37
C GLY A 170 1.90 -13.43 13.49
N MET A 171 2.99 -12.68 13.64
CA MET A 171 4.25 -12.91 12.94
C MET A 171 4.92 -14.22 13.35
N GLU A 172 4.89 -14.58 14.64
CA GLU A 172 5.38 -15.87 15.14
C GLU A 172 4.63 -17.02 14.48
N TRP A 173 3.29 -16.94 14.41
CA TRP A 173 2.51 -17.95 13.70
C TRP A 173 2.85 -18.04 12.21
N LEU A 174 3.06 -16.90 11.53
CA LEU A 174 3.47 -16.88 10.12
C LEU A 174 4.85 -17.53 9.94
N SER A 175 5.81 -17.19 10.81
CA SER A 175 7.17 -17.76 10.81
C SER A 175 7.15 -19.28 11.02
N GLU A 176 6.43 -19.75 12.03
CA GLU A 176 6.29 -21.17 12.36
C GLU A 176 5.68 -22.01 11.22
N ASN A 177 4.92 -21.37 10.34
CA ASN A 177 4.25 -22.01 9.20
C ASN A 177 4.89 -21.69 7.84
N GLY A 178 6.12 -21.14 7.85
CA GLY A 178 6.96 -20.98 6.66
C GLY A 178 6.44 -19.96 5.65
N PHE A 179 5.78 -18.90 6.11
CA PHE A 179 5.39 -17.79 5.24
C PHE A 179 6.57 -16.84 5.02
N ALA A 180 6.74 -16.36 3.78
CA ALA A 180 7.64 -15.25 3.51
C ALA A 180 7.07 -13.98 4.16
N MET A 181 7.92 -13.26 4.90
CA MET A 181 7.53 -12.05 5.60
C MET A 181 8.38 -10.86 5.18
N ALA A 182 7.71 -9.71 5.09
CA ALA A 182 8.32 -8.39 5.03
C ALA A 182 7.69 -7.52 6.12
N VAL A 183 8.34 -6.42 6.48
CA VAL A 183 7.84 -5.46 7.45
C VAL A 183 7.76 -4.08 6.82
N ALA A 184 6.66 -3.38 7.12
CA ALA A 184 6.50 -1.95 6.87
C ALA A 184 6.57 -1.20 8.20
N GLY A 185 7.58 -0.35 8.34
CA GLY A 185 7.81 0.54 9.47
C GLY A 185 7.72 2.01 9.13
N ARG A 186 7.84 2.88 10.13
CA ARG A 186 7.89 4.33 9.96
C ARG A 186 9.16 4.93 10.57
N THR A 187 9.55 6.12 10.11
CA THR A 187 10.74 6.85 10.59
C THR A 187 10.37 8.19 11.23
N VAL A 188 9.30 8.23 12.03
CA VAL A 188 8.71 9.49 12.55
C VAL A 188 9.27 9.93 13.91
N TRP A 189 10.18 9.15 14.52
CA TRP A 189 10.69 9.40 15.87
C TRP A 189 12.11 9.97 15.92
N GLY A 190 12.63 10.42 14.77
CA GLY A 190 13.88 11.17 14.66
C GLY A 190 15.15 10.30 14.65
N GLU A 191 15.00 8.98 14.55
CA GLU A 191 16.13 8.06 14.36
C GLU A 191 16.73 8.19 12.97
N THR A 192 18.03 7.92 12.87
CA THR A 192 18.67 7.75 11.56
C THR A 192 18.17 6.47 10.90
N ASP A 193 18.32 6.35 9.57
CA ASP A 193 18.01 5.08 8.88
C ASP A 193 18.86 3.94 9.48
N ALA A 194 20.15 4.16 9.72
CA ALA A 194 21.02 3.15 10.33
C ALA A 194 20.53 2.67 11.72
N ASP A 195 20.13 3.60 12.59
CA ASP A 195 19.60 3.25 13.91
C ASP A 195 18.27 2.51 13.79
N SER A 196 17.42 2.92 12.84
CA SER A 196 16.14 2.27 12.58
C SER A 196 16.33 0.83 12.12
N ARG A 197 17.22 0.63 11.15
CA ARG A 197 17.58 -0.68 10.60
C ARG A 197 18.13 -1.60 11.69
N GLN A 198 19.00 -1.08 12.56
CA GLN A 198 19.52 -1.84 13.68
C GLN A 198 18.41 -2.25 14.67
N GLY A 199 17.48 -1.35 14.99
CA GLY A 199 16.35 -1.66 15.86
C GLY A 199 15.44 -2.77 15.32
N TYR A 200 15.15 -2.74 14.02
CA TYR A 200 14.43 -3.84 13.36
C TYR A 200 15.24 -5.13 13.34
N ALA A 201 16.55 -5.07 13.07
CA ALA A 201 17.42 -6.25 13.11
C ALA A 201 17.42 -6.94 14.47
N ASP A 202 17.48 -6.16 15.55
CA ASP A 202 17.42 -6.68 16.92
C ASP A 202 16.06 -7.33 17.22
N LEU A 203 14.96 -6.72 16.75
CA LEU A 203 13.62 -7.30 16.86
C LEU A 203 13.53 -8.64 16.12
N TYR A 204 14.01 -8.70 14.88
CA TYR A 204 13.96 -9.91 14.06
C TYR A 204 14.81 -11.03 14.68
N ALA A 205 16.02 -10.70 15.14
CA ALA A 205 16.89 -11.65 15.83
C ALA A 205 16.26 -12.19 17.12
N LYS A 206 15.59 -11.33 17.90
CA LYS A 206 14.92 -11.70 19.15
C LYS A 206 13.82 -12.75 18.94
N HIS A 207 13.04 -12.65 17.85
CA HIS A 207 11.93 -13.55 17.57
C HIS A 207 12.25 -14.62 16.51
N GLY A 208 13.45 -14.61 15.93
CA GLY A 208 13.85 -15.55 14.89
C GLY A 208 13.10 -15.36 13.56
N PHE A 209 12.77 -14.11 13.20
CA PHE A 209 12.13 -13.81 11.92
C PHE A 209 13.17 -13.76 10.80
N ASP A 210 12.93 -14.51 9.72
CA ASP A 210 13.77 -14.51 8.51
C ASP A 210 13.46 -13.27 7.64
N ILE A 211 13.88 -12.10 8.14
CA ILE A 211 13.68 -10.80 7.51
C ILE A 211 15.00 -10.04 7.56
N ASP A 212 15.49 -9.58 6.40
CA ASP A 212 16.67 -8.73 6.34
C ASP A 212 16.26 -7.26 6.60
N ALA A 213 16.71 -6.73 7.74
CA ALA A 213 16.50 -5.34 8.11
C ALA A 213 17.13 -4.35 7.12
N ASN A 214 18.22 -4.72 6.44
CA ASN A 214 18.93 -3.85 5.49
C ASN A 214 18.40 -3.94 4.06
N ASN A 215 17.55 -4.92 3.76
CA ASN A 215 16.91 -5.03 2.46
C ASN A 215 15.69 -4.09 2.41
N PRO A 216 15.69 -3.06 1.56
CA PRO A 216 14.61 -2.08 1.52
C PRO A 216 13.27 -2.63 1.02
N GLY A 217 13.23 -3.79 0.36
CA GLY A 217 11.99 -4.47 -0.06
C GLY A 217 11.39 -5.37 1.04
N MET A 218 12.26 -5.96 1.88
CA MET A 218 11.85 -6.77 3.03
C MET A 218 11.55 -5.93 4.26
N THR A 219 12.24 -4.81 4.44
CA THR A 219 12.00 -3.86 5.52
C THR A 219 11.78 -2.48 4.89
N VAL A 220 10.53 -2.14 4.66
CA VAL A 220 10.15 -0.86 4.05
C VAL A 220 9.96 0.17 5.16
N LEU A 221 10.71 1.27 5.12
CA LEU A 221 10.62 2.34 6.11
C LEU A 221 10.00 3.58 5.47
N PHE A 222 8.79 3.92 5.91
CA PHE A 222 8.04 5.05 5.36
C PHE A 222 8.37 6.35 6.12
N PRO A 223 8.64 7.45 5.39
CA PRO A 223 8.77 8.76 6.01
C PRO A 223 7.41 9.26 6.54
N GLU A 224 7.45 10.18 7.50
CA GLU A 224 6.22 10.80 8.02
C GLU A 224 5.51 11.65 6.96
N MET A 225 4.20 11.47 6.84
CA MET A 225 3.33 12.32 6.03
C MET A 225 2.73 13.44 6.88
N ASP A 226 3.56 14.35 7.37
CA ASP A 226 3.09 15.58 8.03
C ASP A 226 2.34 16.48 7.03
N GLU A 227 1.00 16.49 7.11
CA GLU A 227 0.11 17.31 6.28
C GLU A 227 0.19 18.82 6.63
N THR A 228 0.86 19.18 7.74
CA THR A 228 1.00 20.57 8.20
C THR A 228 2.19 21.31 7.58
N VAL A 229 3.01 20.61 6.81
CA VAL A 229 4.18 21.19 6.13
C VAL A 229 3.86 21.50 4.67
N GLU A 230 4.18 22.73 4.25
CA GLU A 230 4.05 23.16 2.86
C GLU A 230 5.00 22.37 1.96
N VAL A 231 4.49 21.90 0.82
CA VAL A 231 5.28 21.15 -0.16
C VAL A 231 5.31 21.88 -1.50
N PRO A 232 6.42 21.78 -2.26
CA PRO A 232 6.50 22.33 -3.61
C PRO A 232 5.60 21.53 -4.56
N GLU A 233 5.07 22.21 -5.58
CA GLU A 233 4.43 21.55 -6.71
C GLU A 233 5.49 21.01 -7.66
N ILE A 234 5.23 19.86 -8.29
CA ILE A 234 6.17 19.24 -9.21
C ILE A 234 5.85 19.70 -10.63
N THR A 235 6.78 20.41 -11.25
CA THR A 235 6.70 20.85 -12.65
C THR A 235 7.44 19.88 -13.56
N THR A 236 7.20 19.97 -14.88
CA THR A 236 7.94 19.14 -15.85
C THR A 236 9.46 19.34 -15.77
N ASP A 237 9.92 20.55 -15.45
CA ASP A 237 11.34 20.85 -15.29
C ASP A 237 11.97 20.17 -14.06
N CYS A 238 11.16 19.83 -13.04
CA CYS A 238 11.65 19.15 -11.83
C CYS A 238 12.32 17.81 -12.14
N TRP A 239 11.95 17.12 -13.22
CA TRP A 239 12.61 15.87 -13.62
C TRP A 239 14.10 16.08 -13.88
N GLY A 240 14.46 17.12 -14.64
CA GLY A 240 15.85 17.48 -14.91
C GLY A 240 16.56 18.02 -13.66
N ILE A 241 15.88 18.87 -12.88
CA ILE A 241 16.46 19.49 -11.66
C ILE A 241 16.81 18.44 -10.60
N LEU A 242 15.94 17.45 -10.41
CA LEU A 242 16.10 16.41 -9.38
C LEU A 242 16.88 15.19 -9.90
N ASN A 243 17.25 15.17 -11.19
CA ASN A 243 17.84 14.01 -11.85
C ASN A 243 16.99 12.73 -11.64
N LYS A 244 15.68 12.87 -11.86
CA LYS A 244 14.68 11.80 -11.75
C LYS A 244 13.90 11.64 -13.05
N GLN A 245 13.37 10.45 -13.28
CA GLN A 245 12.51 10.15 -14.42
C GLN A 245 11.07 9.92 -13.96
N PRO A 246 10.06 10.21 -14.81
CA PRO A 246 8.66 9.87 -14.51
C PRO A 246 8.47 8.38 -14.16
N THR A 247 9.27 7.51 -14.75
CA THR A 247 9.29 6.05 -14.50
C THR A 247 9.76 5.66 -13.11
N ASP A 248 10.38 6.57 -12.37
CA ASP A 248 10.85 6.32 -10.99
C ASP A 248 9.71 6.47 -9.97
N VAL A 249 8.53 6.93 -10.40
CA VAL A 249 7.37 7.18 -9.55
C VAL A 249 6.40 6.00 -9.63
N MET A 250 5.85 5.59 -8.48
CA MET A 250 4.98 4.42 -8.34
C MET A 250 3.77 4.41 -9.31
N CYS A 251 3.17 5.57 -9.62
CA CYS A 251 2.05 5.61 -10.56
C CYS A 251 2.45 5.40 -12.04
N SER A 252 3.74 5.22 -12.34
CA SER A 252 4.22 4.82 -13.67
C SER A 252 4.13 3.32 -13.93
N ASN A 253 4.01 2.50 -12.86
CA ASN A 253 4.08 1.04 -12.91
C ASN A 253 3.00 0.33 -12.09
N SER A 254 2.05 1.08 -11.51
CA SER A 254 1.00 0.48 -10.68
C SER A 254 -0.33 1.20 -10.74
N ARG A 255 -1.39 0.45 -10.45
CA ARG A 255 -2.77 0.93 -10.27
C ARG A 255 -3.39 0.24 -9.07
N MET A 256 -4.45 0.83 -8.50
CA MET A 256 -5.20 0.22 -7.41
C MET A 256 -6.69 0.17 -7.72
N VAL A 257 -7.29 -1.00 -7.63
CA VAL A 257 -8.74 -1.17 -7.72
C VAL A 257 -9.36 -0.97 -6.34
N VAL A 258 -10.43 -0.18 -6.29
CA VAL A 258 -11.21 0.09 -5.08
C VAL A 258 -12.70 -0.03 -5.38
N LYS A 259 -13.53 -0.25 -4.35
CA LYS A 259 -14.99 -0.15 -4.49
C LYS A 259 -15.56 0.84 -3.49
N HIS A 260 -16.04 1.97 -3.99
CA HIS A 260 -16.70 2.97 -3.15
C HIS A 260 -18.06 2.49 -2.67
N LYS A 261 -18.43 2.84 -1.43
CA LYS A 261 -19.77 2.56 -0.91
C LYS A 261 -20.84 3.20 -1.79
N GLY A 262 -21.81 2.38 -2.18
CA GLY A 262 -22.91 2.79 -3.06
C GLY A 262 -22.56 2.78 -4.56
N ALA A 263 -21.33 2.41 -4.93
CA ALA A 263 -20.99 2.15 -6.33
C ALA A 263 -21.44 0.74 -6.74
N ASP A 264 -21.96 0.62 -7.96
CA ASP A 264 -22.41 -0.66 -8.53
C ASP A 264 -21.23 -1.56 -8.95
N ALA A 265 -20.05 -0.98 -9.16
CA ALA A 265 -18.84 -1.67 -9.60
C ALA A 265 -17.57 -0.98 -9.04
N PRO A 266 -16.43 -1.66 -9.01
CA PRO A 266 -15.15 -1.07 -8.64
C PRO A 266 -14.67 -0.01 -9.65
N SER A 267 -13.71 0.82 -9.21
CA SER A 267 -12.97 1.75 -10.05
C SER A 267 -11.46 1.59 -9.85
N VAL A 268 -10.69 2.00 -10.85
CA VAL A 268 -9.23 1.95 -10.87
C VAL A 268 -8.69 3.32 -10.48
N ILE A 269 -7.87 3.38 -9.45
CA ILE A 269 -7.26 4.58 -8.89
C ILE A 269 -5.76 4.59 -9.22
N ALA A 270 -5.24 5.77 -9.52
CA ALA A 270 -3.83 5.99 -9.84
C ALA A 270 -2.87 5.83 -8.65
N CYS A 271 -3.35 5.95 -7.41
CA CYS A 271 -2.52 6.02 -6.21
C CYS A 271 -3.15 5.27 -5.03
N THR A 272 -2.35 4.44 -4.35
CA THR A 272 -2.76 3.67 -3.16
C THR A 272 -3.12 4.54 -1.96
N LEU A 273 -2.61 5.77 -1.91
CA LEU A 273 -2.82 6.72 -0.80
C LEU A 273 -3.97 7.71 -1.05
N LEU A 274 -4.51 7.77 -2.27
CA LEU A 274 -5.53 8.75 -2.66
C LEU A 274 -6.81 8.09 -3.19
N PRO A 275 -7.38 7.09 -2.49
CA PRO A 275 -8.57 6.39 -2.98
C PRO A 275 -9.81 7.28 -3.08
N TYR A 276 -9.83 8.46 -2.45
CA TYR A 276 -10.99 9.34 -2.39
C TYR A 276 -10.91 10.55 -3.33
N GLU A 277 -9.73 10.80 -3.91
CA GLU A 277 -9.50 11.97 -4.76
C GLU A 277 -9.98 11.70 -6.18
N LYS A 278 -10.97 12.48 -6.63
CA LYS A 278 -11.64 12.26 -7.93
C LYS A 278 -10.68 12.40 -9.11
N GLU A 279 -9.69 13.27 -9.00
CA GLU A 279 -8.65 13.50 -9.99
C GLU A 279 -7.76 12.26 -10.21
N PHE A 280 -7.72 11.35 -9.23
CA PHE A 280 -6.95 10.11 -9.28
C PHE A 280 -7.81 8.90 -9.64
N ASP A 281 -9.14 9.03 -9.71
CA ASP A 281 -10.03 8.00 -10.26
C ASP A 281 -9.88 7.93 -11.78
N MET A 282 -9.57 6.73 -12.26
CA MET A 282 -9.21 6.48 -13.64
C MET A 282 -10.32 5.84 -14.47
N GLY A 283 -11.46 5.51 -13.88
CA GLY A 283 -12.55 4.80 -14.55
C GLY A 283 -12.71 3.39 -14.01
N ARG A 284 -13.49 2.57 -14.73
CA ARG A 284 -13.88 1.23 -14.29
C ARG A 284 -12.92 0.15 -14.78
N THR A 285 -12.20 0.41 -15.87
CA THR A 285 -11.40 -0.60 -16.56
C THR A 285 -9.91 -0.29 -16.51
N LEU A 286 -9.08 -1.31 -16.68
CA LEU A 286 -7.63 -1.11 -16.83
C LEU A 286 -7.29 -0.33 -18.10
N GLU A 287 -8.13 -0.42 -19.15
CA GLU A 287 -7.99 0.39 -20.36
C GLU A 287 -8.11 1.89 -20.08
N GLU A 288 -9.15 2.31 -19.36
CA GLU A 288 -9.31 3.71 -18.97
C GLU A 288 -8.17 4.18 -18.05
N ALA A 289 -7.58 3.25 -17.29
CA ALA A 289 -6.46 3.49 -16.38
C ALA A 289 -5.09 3.64 -17.05
N GLU A 290 -4.98 3.49 -18.37
CA GLU A 290 -3.73 3.72 -19.11
C GLU A 290 -3.38 5.20 -19.30
N LYS A 291 -4.30 6.11 -18.97
CA LYS A 291 -4.05 7.55 -19.04
C LYS A 291 -2.91 7.97 -18.11
N SER A 292 -2.23 9.06 -18.48
CA SER A 292 -1.22 9.70 -17.63
C SER A 292 -1.83 10.24 -16.34
N VAL A 293 -1.06 10.17 -15.25
CA VAL A 293 -1.42 10.70 -13.93
C VAL A 293 -0.78 12.07 -13.78
N GLN A 294 -1.59 13.08 -13.46
CA GLN A 294 -1.10 14.41 -13.10
C GLN A 294 -0.60 14.39 -11.65
N LEU A 295 0.57 14.97 -11.37
CA LEU A 295 1.13 15.06 -10.01
C LEU A 295 0.46 16.19 -9.22
N ASN A 296 -0.86 16.10 -9.10
CA ASN A 296 -1.74 17.13 -8.55
C ASN A 296 -2.19 16.81 -7.12
N HIS A 297 -1.26 16.40 -6.27
CA HIS A 297 -1.54 16.23 -4.84
C HIS A 297 -0.24 16.41 -4.03
N PRO A 298 -0.31 16.95 -2.80
CA PRO A 298 0.84 17.03 -1.90
C PRO A 298 1.60 15.70 -1.73
N HIS A 299 0.88 14.58 -1.71
CA HIS A 299 1.49 13.24 -1.59
C HIS A 299 2.36 12.88 -2.79
N CYS A 300 2.03 13.33 -4.01
CA CYS A 300 2.87 13.10 -5.19
C CYS A 300 4.26 13.71 -5.00
N ALA A 301 4.31 14.94 -4.49
CA ALA A 301 5.56 15.63 -4.22
C ALA A 301 6.30 14.98 -3.04
N LYS A 302 5.64 14.84 -1.90
CA LYS A 302 6.27 14.43 -0.64
C LYS A 302 6.72 12.96 -0.64
N PHE A 303 5.88 12.05 -1.13
CA PHE A 303 6.10 10.61 -1.00
C PHE A 303 6.94 10.07 -2.16
N CYS A 304 6.49 10.29 -3.39
CA CYS A 304 7.14 9.68 -4.56
C CYS A 304 8.33 10.51 -5.06
N VAL A 305 8.10 11.80 -5.35
CA VAL A 305 9.10 12.60 -6.06
C VAL A 305 10.25 13.03 -5.13
N LEU A 306 9.96 13.46 -3.90
CA LEU A 306 10.98 13.89 -2.95
C LEU A 306 11.35 12.79 -1.94
N GLY A 307 10.37 12.00 -1.47
CA GLY A 307 10.58 10.96 -0.45
C GLY A 307 11.14 9.65 -0.99
N GLY A 308 10.99 9.35 -2.29
CA GLY A 308 11.49 8.12 -2.90
C GLY A 308 10.84 6.82 -2.39
N ALA A 309 9.71 6.91 -1.69
CA ALA A 309 9.04 5.75 -1.11
C ALA A 309 8.23 4.97 -2.15
N SER A 310 8.21 3.64 -2.03
CA SER A 310 7.39 2.72 -2.83
C SER A 310 6.66 1.75 -1.91
N CYS A 311 5.41 1.44 -2.22
CA CYS A 311 4.65 0.42 -1.49
C CYS A 311 4.80 -0.99 -2.08
N SER A 312 5.40 -1.19 -3.25
CA SER A 312 5.59 -2.54 -3.85
C SER A 312 6.74 -3.31 -3.19
N ALA A 313 6.87 -4.61 -3.47
CA ALA A 313 8.01 -5.43 -3.04
C ALA A 313 9.30 -5.10 -3.78
#